data_AF-A0A2S9XIU2-F1
#
_entry.id   AF-A0A2S9XIU2-F1
#
_cell.length_a   1.000
_cell.length_b   1.000
_cell.length_c   1.000
_cell.angle_alpha   90.00
_cell.angle_beta   90.00
_cell.angle_gamma   90.00
#
_symmetry.space_group_name_H-M   'P 1'
#
loop_
_entity.id
_entity.type
_entity.pdbx_description
1 polymer ?
#
loop_
_entity_poly.entity_id
_entity_poly.type
_entity_poly.pdbx_seq_one_letter_code
_entity_poly.pdbx_strand_id
1 'polypeptide(L)'
;MRPGPNATLPVLLLALAASVGCTASKTREAAALDKRIAKLEQEETRRSTKLAELEGEIEVAERSLDRAVAEARRAECRAQKAIVEAKVTEAAAACGAQIAQHEACLARNDARVSKGAALGCGLGILSAVVSGGATAPLAIAGCAGGAVAGKATASSCGRAPACYERVRAERKQAVRDIHQLQACVDGATGSERPPTKRRSRSPRPAPGVPR
;
A
#
# COMPACT_ATOMS: atom_id res chain seq x y z
N MET A 1 -65.60 -78.33 -71.90
CA MET A 1 -64.17 -78.53 -71.57
C MET A 1 -63.76 -77.44 -70.59
N ARG A 2 -63.40 -77.81 -69.36
CA ARG A 2 -62.91 -76.90 -68.30
C ARG A 2 -61.37 -76.85 -68.37
N PRO A 3 -60.72 -75.68 -68.42
CA PRO A 3 -59.31 -75.55 -68.06
C PRO A 3 -59.15 -75.27 -66.56
N GLY A 4 -58.14 -75.89 -65.96
CA GLY A 4 -57.92 -75.98 -64.52
C GLY A 4 -57.14 -74.80 -63.90
N PRO A 5 -56.99 -74.80 -62.56
CA PRO A 5 -56.35 -73.75 -61.79
C PRO A 5 -54.86 -74.08 -61.63
N ASN A 6 -53.97 -73.25 -62.17
CA ASN A 6 -52.55 -73.21 -61.79
C ASN A 6 -51.90 -72.01 -62.46
N ALA A 7 -51.68 -70.92 -61.70
CA ALA A 7 -50.58 -69.95 -61.88
C ALA A 7 -50.84 -68.69 -61.03
N THR A 8 -50.64 -68.77 -59.72
CA THR A 8 -50.66 -67.59 -58.84
C THR A 8 -49.51 -67.63 -57.84
N LEU A 9 -48.26 -67.75 -58.29
CA LEU A 9 -47.13 -67.76 -57.34
C LEU A 9 -45.81 -67.02 -57.70
N PRO A 10 -45.61 -66.24 -58.78
CA PRO A 10 -44.35 -65.48 -58.92
C PRO A 10 -44.44 -63.98 -58.57
N VAL A 11 -45.63 -63.38 -58.44
CA VAL A 11 -45.76 -61.91 -58.37
C VAL A 11 -45.53 -61.35 -56.95
N LEU A 12 -45.68 -62.15 -55.89
CA LEU A 12 -45.53 -61.70 -54.51
C LEU A 12 -44.08 -61.59 -54.02
N LEU A 13 -43.11 -62.18 -54.74
CA LEU A 13 -41.70 -62.20 -54.33
C LEU A 13 -40.89 -61.01 -54.87
N LEU A 14 -41.29 -60.37 -55.98
CA LEU A 14 -40.60 -59.19 -56.52
C LEU A 14 -40.99 -57.87 -55.82
N ALA A 15 -42.15 -57.80 -55.17
CA ALA A 15 -42.58 -56.60 -54.44
C ALA A 15 -41.85 -56.42 -53.09
N LEU A 16 -41.34 -57.50 -52.49
CA LEU A 16 -40.53 -57.41 -51.25
C LEU A 16 -39.06 -57.03 -51.52
N ALA A 17 -38.51 -57.24 -52.72
CA ALA A 17 -37.11 -56.91 -53.00
C ALA A 17 -36.88 -55.40 -53.22
N ALA A 18 -37.87 -54.69 -53.78
CA ALA A 18 -37.76 -53.24 -54.04
C ALA A 18 -37.98 -52.36 -52.78
N SER A 19 -38.72 -52.85 -51.78
CA SER A 19 -38.92 -52.16 -50.50
C SER A 19 -37.72 -52.28 -49.54
N VAL A 20 -36.90 -53.32 -49.70
CA VAL A 20 -35.68 -53.54 -48.90
C VAL A 20 -34.52 -52.64 -49.36
N GLY A 21 -34.42 -52.33 -50.65
CA GLY A 21 -33.41 -51.40 -51.17
C GLY A 21 -33.59 -49.95 -50.70
N CYS A 22 -34.84 -49.50 -50.56
CA CYS A 22 -35.18 -48.13 -50.14
C CYS A 22 -35.11 -47.93 -48.61
N THR A 23 -35.17 -49.02 -47.83
CA THR A 23 -34.91 -48.99 -46.38
C THR A 23 -33.41 -49.05 -46.08
N ALA A 24 -32.61 -49.75 -46.89
CA ALA A 24 -31.15 -49.80 -46.75
C ALA A 24 -30.43 -48.46 -47.04
N SER A 25 -30.95 -47.63 -47.97
CA SER A 25 -30.40 -46.29 -48.24
C SER A 25 -30.77 -45.29 -47.14
N LYS A 26 -32.03 -45.28 -46.69
CA LYS A 26 -32.49 -44.44 -45.57
C LYS A 26 -31.81 -44.76 -44.25
N THR A 27 -31.51 -46.04 -44.00
CA THR A 27 -30.76 -46.45 -42.79
C THR A 27 -29.29 -46.04 -42.83
N ARG A 28 -28.65 -45.98 -44.01
CA ARG A 28 -27.29 -45.45 -44.16
C ARG A 28 -27.22 -43.93 -43.96
N GLU A 29 -28.22 -43.18 -44.44
CA GLU A 29 -28.33 -41.74 -44.15
C GLU A 29 -28.60 -41.48 -42.67
N ALA A 30 -29.50 -42.24 -42.04
CA ALA A 30 -29.75 -42.15 -40.59
C ALA A 30 -28.46 -42.41 -39.78
N ALA A 31 -27.72 -43.46 -40.11
CA ALA A 31 -26.45 -43.76 -39.46
C ALA A 31 -25.35 -42.69 -39.70
N ALA A 32 -25.39 -41.98 -40.83
CA ALA A 32 -24.47 -40.88 -41.11
C ALA A 32 -24.87 -39.61 -40.32
N LEU A 33 -26.16 -39.34 -40.15
CA LEU A 33 -26.68 -38.26 -39.31
C LEU A 33 -26.36 -38.53 -37.83
N ASP A 34 -26.56 -39.74 -37.31
CA ASP A 34 -26.24 -40.11 -35.93
C ASP A 34 -24.76 -39.89 -35.61
N LYS A 35 -23.86 -40.23 -36.55
CA LYS A 35 -22.43 -39.94 -36.40
C LYS A 35 -22.11 -38.46 -36.34
N ARG A 36 -22.85 -37.61 -37.08
CA ARG A 36 -22.66 -36.15 -37.04
C ARG A 36 -23.20 -35.56 -35.74
N ILE A 37 -24.33 -36.07 -35.26
CA ILE A 37 -24.92 -35.66 -33.97
C ILE A 37 -23.95 -36.03 -32.83
N ALA A 38 -23.49 -37.29 -32.77
CA ALA A 38 -22.53 -37.73 -31.76
C ALA A 38 -21.21 -36.92 -31.80
N LYS A 39 -20.74 -36.54 -32.99
CA LYS A 39 -19.56 -35.68 -33.13
C LYS A 39 -19.81 -34.26 -32.61
N LEU A 40 -20.98 -33.68 -32.88
CA LEU A 40 -21.36 -32.35 -32.39
C LEU A 40 -21.53 -32.35 -30.87
N GLU A 41 -22.14 -33.37 -30.30
CA GLU A 41 -22.24 -33.55 -28.84
C GLU A 41 -20.85 -33.67 -28.19
N GLN A 42 -19.93 -34.39 -28.83
CA GLN A 42 -18.55 -34.49 -28.36
C GLN A 42 -17.80 -33.15 -28.47
N GLU A 43 -18.06 -32.36 -29.50
CA GLU A 43 -17.49 -31.01 -29.63
C GLU A 43 -18.10 -30.03 -28.61
N GLU A 44 -19.39 -30.13 -28.35
CA GLU A 44 -20.08 -29.31 -27.35
C GLU A 44 -19.57 -29.61 -25.94
N THR A 45 -19.44 -30.88 -25.57
CA THR A 45 -18.88 -31.29 -24.27
C THR A 45 -17.42 -30.85 -24.11
N ARG A 46 -16.62 -30.92 -25.18
CA ARG A 46 -15.25 -30.36 -25.17
C ARG A 46 -15.21 -28.84 -25.01
N ARG A 47 -16.15 -28.13 -25.64
CA ARG A 47 -16.23 -26.67 -25.50
C ARG A 47 -16.71 -26.26 -24.11
N SER A 48 -17.71 -26.94 -23.55
CA SER A 48 -18.24 -26.63 -22.23
C SER A 48 -17.22 -26.92 -21.13
N THR A 49 -16.50 -28.05 -21.21
CA THR A 49 -15.40 -28.36 -20.28
C THR A 49 -14.28 -27.33 -20.36
N LYS A 50 -13.86 -26.94 -21.56
CA LYS A 50 -12.84 -25.90 -21.75
C LYS A 50 -13.29 -24.52 -21.26
N LEU A 51 -14.57 -24.17 -21.40
CA LEU A 51 -15.10 -22.93 -20.84
C LEU A 51 -15.08 -22.95 -19.31
N ALA A 52 -15.49 -24.05 -18.69
CA ALA A 52 -15.45 -24.20 -17.24
C ALA A 52 -14.01 -24.14 -16.68
N GLU A 53 -13.04 -24.72 -17.40
CA GLU A 53 -11.61 -24.64 -17.07
C GLU A 53 -11.11 -23.19 -17.14
N LEU A 54 -11.38 -22.49 -18.24
CA LEU A 54 -10.99 -21.08 -18.41
C LEU A 54 -11.64 -20.15 -17.37
N GLU A 55 -12.91 -20.40 -17.02
CA GLU A 55 -13.59 -19.66 -15.94
C GLU A 55 -12.88 -19.88 -14.60
N GLY A 56 -12.47 -21.11 -14.30
CA GLY A 56 -11.68 -21.43 -13.12
C GLY A 56 -10.31 -20.73 -13.11
N GLU A 57 -9.60 -20.71 -14.24
CA GLU A 57 -8.32 -20.01 -14.37
C GLU A 57 -8.47 -18.50 -14.17
N ILE A 58 -9.53 -17.89 -14.71
CA ILE A 58 -9.82 -16.46 -14.53
C ILE A 58 -10.06 -16.15 -13.05
N GLU A 59 -10.84 -16.96 -12.34
CA GLU A 59 -11.09 -16.75 -10.90
C GLU A 59 -9.82 -16.87 -10.06
N VAL A 60 -8.89 -17.76 -10.44
CA VAL A 60 -7.59 -17.87 -9.77
C VAL A 60 -6.72 -16.66 -10.08
N ALA A 61 -6.68 -16.23 -11.35
CA ALA A 61 -5.94 -15.05 -11.77
C ALA A 61 -6.46 -13.76 -11.11
N GLU A 62 -7.77 -13.55 -11.05
CA GLU A 62 -8.40 -12.41 -10.36
C GLU A 62 -8.04 -12.40 -8.88
N ARG A 63 -8.12 -13.55 -8.19
CA ARG A 63 -7.70 -13.67 -6.79
C ARG A 63 -6.22 -13.37 -6.58
N SER A 64 -5.36 -13.75 -7.53
CA SER A 64 -3.93 -13.45 -7.46
C SER A 64 -3.63 -11.95 -7.64
N LEU A 65 -4.36 -11.29 -8.54
CA LEU A 65 -4.28 -9.85 -8.76
C LEU A 65 -4.76 -9.08 -7.53
N ASP A 66 -5.90 -9.47 -6.94
CA ASP A 66 -6.42 -8.83 -5.73
C ASP A 66 -5.41 -8.92 -4.56
N ARG A 67 -4.73 -10.06 -4.41
CA ARG A 67 -3.65 -10.22 -3.42
C ARG A 67 -2.46 -9.33 -3.71
N ALA A 68 -1.98 -9.30 -4.95
CA ALA A 68 -0.85 -8.46 -5.36
C ALA A 68 -1.16 -6.95 -5.16
N VAL A 69 -2.38 -6.52 -5.48
CA VAL A 69 -2.84 -5.14 -5.25
C VAL A 69 -2.92 -4.82 -3.75
N ALA A 70 -3.42 -5.74 -2.93
CA ALA A 70 -3.46 -5.56 -1.49
C ALA A 70 -2.05 -5.45 -0.88
N GLU A 71 -1.10 -6.27 -1.34
CA GLU A 71 0.30 -6.22 -0.93
C GLU A 71 0.98 -4.91 -1.37
N ALA A 72 0.76 -4.47 -2.60
CA ALA A 72 1.26 -3.19 -3.11
C ALA A 72 0.77 -2.02 -2.25
N ARG A 73 -0.53 -1.97 -1.92
CA ARG A 73 -1.10 -0.95 -1.04
C ARG A 73 -0.50 -0.96 0.37
N ARG A 74 -0.24 -2.15 0.93
CA ARG A 74 0.46 -2.26 2.23
C ARG A 74 1.87 -1.70 2.14
N ALA A 75 2.60 -2.00 1.07
CA ALA A 75 3.95 -1.48 0.86
C ALA A 75 3.93 0.06 0.72
N GLU A 76 2.98 0.62 -0.02
CA GLU A 76 2.79 2.06 -0.15
C GLU A 76 2.52 2.73 1.21
N CYS A 77 1.61 2.19 2.02
CA CYS A 77 1.30 2.76 3.33
C CYS A 77 2.48 2.66 4.31
N ARG A 78 3.27 1.58 4.27
CA ARG A 78 4.52 1.48 5.04
C ARG A 78 5.57 2.48 4.57
N ALA A 79 5.73 2.66 3.26
CA ALA A 79 6.66 3.63 2.69
C ALA A 79 6.29 5.06 3.11
N GLN A 80 5.01 5.43 3.03
CA GLN A 80 4.53 6.73 3.49
C GLN A 80 4.79 6.95 4.98
N LYS A 81 4.58 5.92 5.82
CA LYS A 81 4.86 5.99 7.25
C LYS A 81 6.34 6.30 7.50
N ALA A 82 7.24 5.59 6.83
CA ALA A 82 8.68 5.82 6.94
C ALA A 82 9.08 7.23 6.49
N ILE A 83 8.45 7.77 5.44
CA ILE A 83 8.69 9.14 4.97
C ILE A 83 8.26 10.17 6.03
N VAL A 84 7.10 9.98 6.66
CA VAL A 84 6.62 10.88 7.72
C VAL A 84 7.56 10.85 8.93
N GLU A 85 7.97 9.65 9.36
CA GLU A 85 8.93 9.49 10.45
C GLU A 85 10.28 10.16 10.12
N ALA A 86 10.80 9.96 8.91
CA ALA A 86 12.04 10.59 8.46
C ALA A 86 11.96 12.12 8.51
N LYS A 87 10.87 12.72 8.01
CA LYS A 87 10.67 14.18 8.04
C LYS A 87 10.67 14.74 9.47
N VAL A 88 10.03 14.04 10.41
CA VAL A 88 10.04 14.47 11.83
C VAL A 88 11.45 14.39 12.41
N THR A 89 12.19 13.33 12.10
CA THR A 89 13.58 13.20 12.58
C THR A 89 14.50 14.27 12.00
N GLU A 90 14.34 14.61 10.73
CA GLU A 90 15.09 15.67 10.06
C GLU A 90 14.79 17.05 10.69
N ALA A 91 13.51 17.37 10.89
CA ALA A 91 13.10 18.61 11.55
C ALA A 91 13.62 18.70 13.00
N ALA A 92 13.57 17.60 13.74
CA ALA A 92 14.11 17.52 15.10
C ALA A 92 15.63 17.70 15.13
N ALA A 93 16.36 17.07 14.20
CA ALA A 93 17.82 17.21 14.09
C ALA A 93 18.22 18.65 13.73
N ALA A 94 17.53 19.28 12.77
CA ALA A 94 17.76 20.66 12.39
C ALA A 94 17.54 21.63 13.57
N CYS A 95 16.48 21.41 14.36
CA CYS A 95 16.24 22.20 15.57
C CYS A 95 17.28 21.92 16.66
N GLY A 96 17.69 20.67 16.85
CA GLY A 96 18.76 20.29 17.79
C GLY A 96 20.07 21.01 17.51
N ALA A 97 20.44 21.17 16.24
CA ALA A 97 21.62 21.94 15.85
C ALA A 97 21.53 23.43 16.24
N GLN A 98 20.36 24.06 16.08
CA GLN A 98 20.15 25.45 16.50
C GLN A 98 20.21 25.61 18.02
N ILE A 99 19.63 24.67 18.76
CA ILE A 99 19.69 24.65 20.22
C ILE A 99 21.15 24.51 20.68
N ALA A 100 21.89 23.56 20.10
CA ALA A 100 23.30 23.37 20.43
C ALA A 100 24.16 24.61 20.14
N GLN A 101 23.90 25.32 19.04
CA GLN A 101 24.58 26.59 18.75
C GLN A 101 24.25 27.69 19.76
N HIS A 102 22.98 27.79 20.17
CA HIS A 102 22.55 28.75 21.18
C HIS A 102 23.18 28.43 22.54
N GLU A 103 23.17 27.17 22.97
CA GLU A 103 23.82 26.72 24.22
C GLU A 103 25.33 26.90 24.17
N ALA A 104 25.98 26.62 23.03
CA ALA A 104 27.40 26.89 22.86
C ALA A 104 27.73 28.38 22.97
N CYS A 105 26.83 29.26 22.48
CA CYS A 105 26.96 30.70 22.66
C CYS A 105 26.84 31.09 24.14
N LEU A 106 25.82 30.58 24.84
CA LEU A 106 25.62 30.83 26.27
C LEU A 106 26.83 30.36 27.09
N ALA A 107 27.31 29.13 26.85
CA ALA A 107 28.49 28.59 27.52
C ALA A 107 29.76 29.42 27.27
N ARG A 108 29.95 29.93 26.04
CA ARG A 108 31.07 30.84 25.73
C ARG A 108 30.94 32.18 26.46
N ASN A 109 29.72 32.71 26.57
CA ASN A 109 29.47 33.92 27.35
C ASN A 109 29.74 33.68 28.83
N ASP A 110 29.24 32.60 29.43
CA ASP A 110 29.49 32.25 30.83
C ASP A 110 30.99 32.01 31.11
N ALA A 111 31.71 31.41 30.16
CA ALA A 111 33.17 31.28 30.25
C ALA A 111 33.89 32.64 30.22
N ARG A 112 33.39 33.63 29.48
CA ARG A 112 33.94 35.00 29.47
C ARG A 112 33.60 35.75 30.75
N VAL A 113 32.37 35.61 31.25
CA VAL A 113 31.96 36.21 32.53
C VAL A 113 32.78 35.65 33.68
N SER A 114 32.97 34.32 33.74
CA SER A 114 33.77 33.69 34.79
C SER A 114 35.25 34.05 34.71
N LYS A 115 35.86 34.12 33.50
CA LYS A 115 37.23 34.62 33.32
C LYS A 115 37.38 36.10 33.68
N GLY A 116 36.41 36.94 33.31
CA GLY A 116 36.39 38.37 33.67
C GLY A 116 36.25 38.59 35.17
N ALA A 117 35.38 37.81 35.84
CA ALA A 117 35.24 37.81 37.28
C ALA A 117 36.50 37.30 37.98
N ALA A 118 37.12 36.22 37.49
CA ALA A 118 38.36 35.69 38.04
C ALA A 118 39.53 36.66 37.89
N LEU A 119 39.68 37.30 36.72
CA LEU A 119 40.67 38.36 36.50
C LEU A 119 40.40 39.60 37.35
N GLY A 120 39.14 40.03 37.46
CA GLY A 120 38.73 41.17 38.29
C GLY A 120 38.98 40.92 39.78
N CYS A 121 38.63 39.74 40.27
CA CYS A 121 38.94 39.31 41.63
C CYS A 121 40.44 39.15 41.86
N GLY A 122 41.17 38.57 40.90
CA GLY A 122 42.63 38.41 40.98
C GLY A 122 43.36 39.74 41.07
N LEU A 123 43.02 40.70 40.21
CA LEU A 123 43.56 42.07 40.25
C LEU A 123 43.17 42.80 41.55
N GLY A 124 41.92 42.63 42.01
CA GLY A 124 41.44 43.15 43.29
C GLY A 124 42.27 42.64 44.47
N ILE A 125 42.46 41.33 44.58
CA ILE A 125 43.26 40.70 45.64
C ILE A 125 44.73 41.13 45.57
N LEU A 126 45.33 41.13 44.38
CA LEU A 126 46.72 41.59 44.19
C LEU A 126 46.89 43.05 44.64
N SER A 127 45.96 43.93 44.30
CA SER A 127 45.99 45.33 44.73
C SER A 127 45.81 45.49 46.25
N ALA A 128 45.05 44.61 46.90
CA ALA A 128 44.87 44.59 48.35
C ALA A 128 46.12 44.10 49.09
N VAL A 129 46.84 43.12 48.53
CA VAL A 129 48.10 42.62 49.08
C VAL A 129 49.20 43.67 48.98
N VAL A 130 49.34 44.33 47.83
CA VAL A 130 50.39 45.35 47.61
C VAL A 130 50.13 46.61 48.45
N SER A 131 48.88 46.96 48.74
CA SER A 131 48.52 48.14 49.54
C SER A 131 48.46 47.90 51.06
N GLY A 132 48.78 46.69 51.53
CA GLY A 132 48.72 46.35 52.96
C GLY A 132 47.30 46.30 53.52
N GLY A 133 46.28 46.03 52.69
CA GLY A 133 44.89 45.86 53.12
C GLY A 133 44.00 47.11 53.05
N ALA A 134 44.56 48.30 52.75
CA ALA A 134 43.78 49.54 52.66
C ALA A 134 42.76 49.56 51.51
N THR A 135 42.96 48.73 50.47
CA THR A 135 42.08 48.64 49.30
C THR A 135 41.12 47.44 49.32
N ALA A 136 40.90 46.81 50.47
CA ALA A 136 39.92 45.72 50.62
C ALA A 136 38.50 46.04 50.03
N PRO A 137 37.95 47.27 50.16
CA PRO A 137 36.68 47.63 49.53
C PRO A 137 36.75 47.64 48.00
N LEU A 138 37.89 48.04 47.43
CA LEU A 138 38.13 48.02 45.98
C LEU A 138 38.27 46.59 45.44
N ALA A 139 38.75 45.64 46.24
CA ALA A 139 38.80 44.23 45.84
C ALA A 139 37.38 43.64 45.69
N ILE A 140 36.47 43.95 46.63
CA ILE A 140 35.06 43.53 46.55
C ILE A 140 34.36 44.24 45.39
N ALA A 141 34.62 45.54 45.19
CA ALA A 141 34.10 46.30 44.05
C ALA A 141 34.63 45.78 42.70
N GLY A 142 35.88 45.33 42.62
CA GLY A 142 36.48 44.73 41.43
C GLY A 142 35.88 43.37 41.08
N CYS A 143 35.62 42.52 42.07
CA CYS A 143 34.88 41.26 41.90
C CYS A 143 33.44 41.53 41.43
N ALA A 144 32.75 42.49 42.04
CA ALA A 144 31.39 42.85 41.66
C ALA A 144 31.35 43.47 40.25
N GLY A 145 32.28 44.37 39.93
CA GLY A 145 32.43 45.04 38.63
C GLY A 145 32.66 44.06 37.48
N GLY A 146 33.50 43.03 37.69
CA GLY A 146 33.71 41.95 36.72
C GLY A 146 32.43 41.14 36.45
N ALA A 147 31.59 40.93 37.46
CA ALA A 147 30.31 40.26 37.30
C ALA A 147 29.29 41.10 36.52
N VAL A 148 29.23 42.42 36.72
CA VAL A 148 28.28 43.30 35.99
C VAL A 148 28.71 43.55 34.54
N ALA A 149 30.00 43.74 34.29
CA ALA A 149 30.54 43.88 32.92
C ALA A 149 30.31 42.60 32.09
N GLY A 150 30.36 41.43 32.74
CA GLY A 150 29.99 40.16 32.13
C GLY A 150 28.51 40.08 31.73
N LYS A 151 27.59 40.60 32.57
CA LYS A 151 26.15 40.61 32.24
C LYS A 151 25.78 41.54 31.08
N ALA A 152 26.52 42.62 30.86
CA ALA A 152 26.30 43.52 29.73
C ALA A 152 26.62 42.89 28.36
N THR A 153 27.52 41.88 28.33
CA THR A 153 27.91 41.17 27.11
C THR A 153 27.13 39.86 26.89
N ALA A 154 26.46 39.36 27.94
CA ALA A 154 25.64 38.14 27.90
C ALA A 154 24.41 38.24 26.96
N SER A 155 23.96 39.44 26.60
CA SER A 155 22.81 39.69 25.71
C SER A 155 23.06 39.37 24.23
N SER A 156 24.28 38.99 23.86
CA SER A 156 24.70 38.76 22.48
C SER A 156 24.16 37.47 21.84
N CYS A 157 23.70 36.49 22.62
CA CYS A 157 23.24 35.19 22.09
C CYS A 157 21.80 35.17 21.55
N GLY A 158 21.09 36.31 21.57
CA GLY A 158 19.71 36.40 21.08
C GLY A 158 18.69 35.62 21.93
N ARG A 159 17.45 35.51 21.44
CA ARG A 159 16.41 34.67 22.09
C ARG A 159 16.62 33.20 21.77
N ALA A 160 16.12 32.34 22.66
CA ALA A 160 16.03 30.90 22.44
C ALA A 160 15.35 30.59 21.09
N PRO A 161 15.81 29.56 20.36
CA PRO A 161 15.30 29.27 19.02
C PRO A 161 13.84 28.84 19.09
N ALA A 162 12.99 29.50 18.28
CA ALA A 162 11.56 29.21 18.17
C ALA A 162 11.25 27.85 17.49
N CYS A 163 12.27 27.10 17.08
CA CYS A 163 12.12 25.83 16.38
C CYS A 163 11.43 24.74 17.21
N TYR A 164 11.49 24.84 18.55
CA TYR A 164 10.90 23.83 19.44
C TYR A 164 9.38 23.68 19.27
N GLU A 165 8.65 24.79 19.22
CA GLU A 165 7.19 24.75 19.06
C GLU A 165 6.78 24.24 17.68
N ARG A 166 7.57 24.55 16.65
CA ARG A 166 7.35 24.03 15.30
C ARG A 166 7.54 22.51 15.23
N VAL A 167 8.66 21.99 15.75
CA VAL A 167 8.92 20.54 15.80
C VAL A 167 7.86 19.82 16.63
N ARG A 168 7.41 20.43 17.73
CA ARG A 168 6.33 19.88 18.56
C ARG A 168 5.00 19.81 17.81
N ALA A 169 4.65 20.83 17.04
CA ALA A 169 3.46 20.84 16.21
C ALA A 169 3.55 19.80 15.08
N GLU A 170 4.67 19.74 14.37
CA GLU A 170 4.93 18.75 13.31
C GLU A 170 4.88 17.32 13.84
N ARG A 171 5.45 17.06 15.03
CA ARG A 171 5.39 15.74 15.68
C ARG A 171 3.95 15.35 16.05
N LYS A 172 3.13 16.29 16.53
CA LYS A 172 1.71 16.03 16.81
C LYS A 172 0.93 15.69 15.55
N GLN A 173 1.21 16.38 14.44
CA GLN A 173 0.59 16.06 13.15
C GLN A 173 1.05 14.70 12.65
N ALA A 174 2.36 14.43 12.67
CA ALA A 174 2.93 13.17 12.24
C ALA A 174 2.38 11.96 13.01
N VAL A 175 2.14 12.08 14.32
CA VAL A 175 1.51 11.00 15.10
C VAL A 175 0.10 10.69 14.58
N ARG A 176 -0.69 11.71 14.22
CA ARG A 176 -2.01 11.50 13.61
C ARG A 176 -1.89 10.82 12.25
N ASP A 177 -0.96 11.28 11.42
CA ASP A 177 -0.72 10.72 10.09
C ASP A 177 -0.24 9.27 10.17
N ILE A 178 0.65 8.96 11.12
CA ILE A 178 1.11 7.59 11.40
C ILE A 178 -0.06 6.70 11.85
N HIS A 179 -0.96 7.19 12.71
CA HIS A 179 -2.15 6.42 13.09
C HIS A 179 -3.07 6.12 11.90
N GLN A 180 -3.27 7.08 10.99
CA GLN A 180 -4.04 6.85 9.76
C GLN A 180 -3.35 5.84 8.83
N LEU A 181 -2.03 5.93 8.70
CA LEU A 181 -1.24 4.99 7.89
C LEU A 181 -1.20 3.59 8.50
N GLN A 182 -1.19 3.49 9.83
CA GLN A 182 -1.33 2.22 10.54
C GLN A 182 -2.69 1.58 10.23
N ALA A 183 -3.78 2.35 10.29
CA ALA A 183 -5.10 1.89 9.90
C ALA A 183 -5.18 1.48 8.41
N CYS A 184 -4.40 2.11 7.51
CA CYS A 184 -4.28 1.64 6.13
C CYS A 184 -3.60 0.26 6.05
N VAL A 185 -2.49 0.07 6.77
CA VAL A 185 -1.76 -1.21 6.78
C VAL A 185 -2.64 -2.33 7.32
N ASP A 186 -3.37 -2.05 8.41
CA ASP A 186 -4.27 -3.02 9.06
C ASP A 186 -5.54 -3.24 8.23
N GLY A 187 -6.14 -2.20 7.67
CA GLY A 187 -7.34 -2.28 6.83
C GLY A 187 -7.11 -3.02 5.50
N ALA A 188 -5.90 -3.00 4.97
CA ALA A 188 -5.50 -3.82 3.82
C ALA A 188 -5.43 -5.33 4.14
N THR A 189 -5.56 -5.74 5.41
CA THR A 189 -5.73 -7.15 5.80
C THR A 189 -7.19 -7.58 5.86
N GLY A 190 -8.12 -6.66 6.13
CA GLY A 190 -9.56 -6.91 6.28
C GLY A 190 -10.41 -6.70 5.02
N SER A 191 -9.81 -6.24 3.91
CA SER A 191 -10.52 -6.14 2.63
C SER A 191 -10.63 -7.51 1.94
N GLU A 192 -11.18 -8.51 2.63
CA GLU A 192 -12.10 -9.41 1.96
C GLU A 192 -13.24 -8.52 1.47
N ARG A 193 -13.15 -8.07 0.21
CA ARG A 193 -14.34 -7.55 -0.47
C ARG A 193 -15.40 -8.64 -0.27
N PRO A 194 -16.57 -8.35 0.32
CA PRO A 194 -17.68 -9.29 0.21
C PRO A 194 -17.82 -9.57 -1.28
N PRO A 195 -17.95 -10.85 -1.69
CA PRO A 195 -17.96 -11.23 -3.10
C PRO A 195 -18.93 -10.29 -3.77
N THR A 196 -18.41 -9.45 -4.67
CA THR A 196 -19.25 -8.64 -5.53
C THR A 196 -20.22 -9.65 -6.11
N LYS A 197 -21.50 -9.56 -5.74
CA LYS A 197 -22.58 -10.27 -6.41
C LYS A 197 -22.44 -9.85 -7.86
N ARG A 198 -21.67 -10.62 -8.61
CA ARG A 198 -21.50 -10.48 -10.04
C ARG A 198 -22.92 -10.71 -10.52
N ARG A 199 -23.58 -9.59 -10.81
CA ARG A 199 -24.96 -9.54 -11.29
C ARG A 199 -24.92 -10.48 -12.48
N SER A 200 -25.40 -11.70 -12.27
CA SER A 200 -25.52 -12.73 -13.26
C SER A 200 -26.39 -12.10 -14.33
N ARG A 201 -25.74 -11.54 -15.37
CA ARG A 201 -26.43 -11.15 -16.58
C ARG A 201 -26.94 -12.47 -17.12
N SER A 202 -28.21 -12.75 -16.86
CA SER A 202 -28.92 -13.85 -17.48
C SER A 202 -28.61 -13.83 -18.97
N PRO A 203 -28.29 -14.98 -19.58
CA PRO A 203 -28.08 -15.04 -21.02
C PRO A 203 -29.30 -14.42 -21.70
N ARG A 204 -29.08 -13.41 -22.57
CA ARG A 204 -30.15 -12.94 -23.45
C ARG A 204 -30.63 -14.16 -24.26
N PRO A 205 -31.94 -14.46 -24.30
CA PRO A 205 -32.44 -15.49 -25.20
C PRO A 205 -32.12 -15.08 -26.64
N ALA A 206 -31.61 -16.04 -27.41
CA ALA A 206 -31.30 -15.85 -28.82
C ALA A 206 -32.59 -15.44 -29.58
N PRO A 207 -32.56 -14.38 -30.40
CA PRO A 207 -33.69 -14.03 -31.23
C PRO A 207 -33.80 -15.02 -32.38
N GLY A 208 -34.91 -15.78 -32.46
CA GLY A 208 -35.29 -16.45 -33.71
C GLY A 208 -35.71 -17.91 -33.66
N VAL A 209 -36.49 -18.35 -32.67
CA VAL A 209 -37.28 -19.59 -32.82
C VAL A 209 -38.74 -19.21 -33.09
N PRO A 210 -39.23 -19.28 -34.34
CA PRO A 210 -40.65 -19.16 -34.61
C PRO A 210 -41.40 -20.36 -34.02
N ARG A 211 -42.53 -20.08 -33.37
CA ARG A 211 -43.49 -21.08 -32.91
C ARG A 211 -44.25 -21.69 -34.08
#